data_AF-A0A957RN71-F1
#
_entry.id   AF-A0A957RN71-F1
#
_cell.length_a   1.000
_cell.length_b   1.000
_cell.length_c   1.000
_cell.angle_alpha   90.00
_cell.angle_beta   90.00
_cell.angle_gamma   90.00
#
_symmetry.space_group_name_H-M   'P 1'
#
loop_
_entity.id
_entity.type
_entity.pdbx_description
1 polymer ?
#
loop_
_entity_poly.entity_id
_entity_poly.type
_entity_poly.pdbx_seq_one_letter_code
_entity_poly.pdbx_strand_id
1 'polypeptide(L)'
;LFVTAGRNPPAHLWRADPGWQPLVRSVALRNLSPDEGRAYLTQRNIPDHEMQAVLDFTHSYPLALSLVADLYDQRPSFQFHPRAAPDIVKVLIEQLLQRVPGHAHRSALEACALVRVTTESLLAEMTGLGDVSDLFDWLRSLSFMDTRPGGLFPHDLARDALVADLKWRNPEWYAELHRRARTSYIRRIEHGQGPEQQLALFDLVFLHRENPVVRPVFEWQASGRVLPGVMQADDVPPLVDMVRRLEGVDSARLAERWLGAQPESVVVFRES
;
A
#
# COMPACT_ATOMS: atom_id res chain seq x y z
N LEU A 1 -1.72 -15.84 33.17
CA LEU A 1 -1.51 -15.37 31.79
C LEU A 1 -2.22 -14.03 31.65
N PHE A 2 -1.49 -12.96 31.29
CA PHE A 2 -2.08 -11.65 31.00
C PHE A 2 -2.02 -11.42 29.50
N VAL A 3 -3.16 -11.10 28.88
CA VAL A 3 -3.27 -10.84 27.44
C VAL A 3 -3.77 -9.42 27.26
N THR A 4 -3.01 -8.62 26.51
CA THR A 4 -3.39 -7.27 26.11
C THR A 4 -3.29 -7.17 24.60
N ALA A 5 -4.20 -6.39 24.00
CA ALA A 5 -4.24 -6.14 22.56
C ALA A 5 -4.22 -4.63 22.33
N GLY A 6 -3.45 -4.21 21.34
CA GLY A 6 -3.30 -2.81 20.98
C GLY A 6 -2.80 -2.69 19.55
N ARG A 7 -2.97 -1.49 18.97
CA ARG A 7 -2.49 -1.21 17.61
C ARG A 7 -0.99 -0.93 17.56
N ASN A 8 -0.40 -0.57 18.69
CA ASN A 8 1.02 -0.29 18.81
C ASN A 8 1.73 -1.48 19.46
N PRO A 9 2.99 -1.76 19.08
CA PRO A 9 3.78 -2.78 19.76
C PRO A 9 3.98 -2.42 21.23
N PRO A 10 4.25 -3.40 22.11
CA PRO A 10 4.60 -3.13 23.50
C PRO A 10 5.75 -2.13 23.60
N ALA A 11 5.66 -1.25 24.59
CA ALA A 11 6.67 -0.23 24.86
C ALA A 11 8.07 -0.84 24.90
N HIS A 12 9.08 -0.11 24.39
CA HIS A 12 10.45 -0.62 24.26
C HIS A 12 11.00 -1.20 25.58
N LEU A 13 10.65 -0.59 26.71
CA LEU A 13 11.05 -1.04 28.05
C LEU A 13 10.69 -2.51 28.33
N TRP A 14 9.58 -3.01 27.79
CA TRP A 14 9.14 -4.40 27.99
C TRP A 14 9.92 -5.39 27.12
N ARG A 15 10.57 -4.89 26.06
CA ARG A 15 11.32 -5.69 25.08
C ARG A 15 12.83 -5.70 25.35
N ALA A 16 13.35 -4.64 25.97
CA ALA A 16 14.77 -4.48 26.24
C ALA A 16 15.17 -4.86 27.68
N ASP A 17 14.21 -4.94 28.61
CA ASP A 17 14.49 -5.38 29.98
C ASP A 17 14.74 -6.90 30.04
N PRO A 18 15.91 -7.37 30.53
CA PRO A 18 16.26 -8.78 30.57
C PRO A 18 15.32 -9.66 31.42
N GLY A 19 14.63 -9.09 32.41
CA GLY A 19 13.68 -9.80 33.26
C GLY A 19 12.32 -10.00 32.58
N TRP A 20 11.89 -9.04 31.76
CA TRP A 20 10.60 -9.10 31.06
C TRP A 20 10.66 -9.75 29.69
N GLN A 21 11.77 -9.59 28.96
CA GLN A 21 11.94 -10.11 27.61
C GLN A 21 11.56 -11.61 27.43
N PRO A 22 11.97 -12.54 28.32
CA PRO A 22 11.59 -13.96 28.16
C PRO A 22 10.12 -14.25 28.52
N LEU A 23 9.44 -13.31 29.21
CA LEU A 23 8.06 -13.46 29.67
C LEU A 23 7.03 -12.82 28.72
N VAL A 24 7.48 -11.93 27.82
CA VAL A 24 6.62 -11.18 26.90
C VAL A 24 6.65 -11.81 25.52
N ARG A 25 5.49 -12.31 25.06
CA ARG A 25 5.31 -12.80 23.68
C ARG A 25 4.41 -11.84 22.90
N SER A 26 4.97 -11.19 21.89
CA SER A 26 4.20 -10.38 20.94
C SER A 26 3.74 -11.23 19.77
N VAL A 27 2.44 -11.22 19.47
CA VAL A 27 1.86 -11.85 18.29
C VAL A 27 1.29 -10.74 17.40
N ALA A 28 1.91 -10.55 16.23
CA ALA A 28 1.38 -9.62 15.23
C ALA A 28 0.16 -10.25 14.55
N LEU A 29 -1.01 -9.66 14.76
CA LEU A 29 -2.22 -10.02 14.02
C LEU A 29 -2.08 -9.46 12.60
N ARG A 30 -1.87 -10.36 11.64
CA ARG A 30 -1.82 -10.02 10.21
C ARG A 30 -3.25 -9.93 9.67
N ASN A 31 -3.40 -9.49 8.43
CA ASN A 31 -4.66 -9.65 7.70
C ASN A 31 -5.04 -11.13 7.65
N LEU A 32 -6.34 -11.39 7.51
CA LEU A 32 -6.82 -12.75 7.32
C LEU A 32 -6.26 -13.30 6.01
N SER A 33 -5.98 -14.59 5.96
CA SER A 33 -5.77 -15.27 4.69
C SER A 33 -7.06 -15.25 3.86
N PRO A 34 -7.00 -15.45 2.54
CA PRO A 34 -8.20 -15.57 1.71
C PRO A 34 -9.18 -16.64 2.22
N ASP A 35 -8.66 -17.74 2.77
CA ASP A 35 -9.46 -18.83 3.34
C ASP A 35 -10.11 -18.42 4.67
N GLU A 36 -9.36 -17.72 5.53
CA GLU A 36 -9.87 -17.17 6.79
C GLU A 36 -10.94 -16.09 6.55
N GLY A 37 -10.73 -15.23 5.55
CA GLY A 37 -11.70 -14.23 5.11
C GLY A 37 -12.98 -14.87 4.59
N ARG A 38 -12.86 -15.93 3.77
CA ARG A 38 -14.01 -16.69 3.28
C ARG A 38 -14.77 -17.36 4.42
N ALA A 39 -14.05 -18.02 5.34
CA ALA A 39 -14.65 -18.65 6.51
C ALA A 39 -15.39 -17.63 7.40
N TYR A 40 -14.83 -16.43 7.59
CA TYR A 40 -15.48 -15.34 8.31
C TYR A 40 -16.78 -14.91 7.62
N LEU A 41 -16.75 -14.63 6.32
CA LEU A 41 -17.93 -14.19 5.57
C LEU A 41 -19.03 -15.27 5.49
N THR A 42 -18.65 -16.55 5.38
CA THR A 42 -19.60 -17.67 5.48
C THR A 42 -20.30 -17.69 6.84
N GLN A 43 -19.58 -17.47 7.95
CA GLN A 43 -20.18 -17.38 9.28
C GLN A 43 -21.10 -16.16 9.44
N ARG A 44 -20.87 -15.10 8.65
CA ARG A 44 -21.72 -13.90 8.59
C ARG A 44 -22.88 -14.02 7.59
N ASN A 45 -23.11 -15.20 7.01
CA ASN A 45 -24.20 -15.49 6.05
C ASN A 45 -24.19 -14.61 4.79
N ILE A 46 -23.00 -14.23 4.31
CA ILE A 46 -22.88 -13.47 3.06
C ILE A 46 -23.17 -14.39 1.87
N PRO A 47 -23.96 -13.96 0.87
CA PRO A 47 -24.29 -14.80 -0.28
C PRO A 47 -23.05 -15.22 -1.07
N ASP A 48 -22.97 -16.50 -1.46
CA ASP A 48 -21.81 -17.07 -2.17
C ASP A 48 -21.44 -16.31 -3.46
N HIS A 49 -22.44 -15.75 -4.15
CA HIS A 49 -22.22 -14.97 -5.39
C HIS A 49 -21.57 -13.60 -5.15
N GLU A 50 -21.65 -13.05 -3.93
CA GLU A 50 -21.03 -11.78 -3.52
C GLU A 50 -19.67 -11.99 -2.85
N MET A 51 -19.40 -13.21 -2.38
CA MET A 51 -18.21 -13.58 -1.61
C MET A 51 -16.90 -13.12 -2.26
N GLN A 52 -16.73 -13.39 -3.57
CA GLN A 52 -15.51 -13.03 -4.28
C GLN A 52 -15.37 -11.51 -4.42
N ALA A 53 -16.46 -10.80 -4.73
CA ALA A 53 -16.43 -9.35 -4.85
C ALA A 53 -16.08 -8.68 -3.50
N VAL A 54 -16.62 -9.20 -2.40
CA VAL A 54 -16.29 -8.72 -1.05
C VAL A 54 -14.83 -9.02 -0.69
N LEU A 55 -14.32 -10.23 -0.96
CA LEU A 55 -12.92 -10.56 -0.70
C LEU A 55 -11.97 -9.71 -1.55
N ASP A 56 -12.30 -9.49 -2.82
CA ASP A 56 -11.53 -8.66 -3.73
C ASP A 56 -11.53 -7.19 -3.31
N PHE A 57 -12.62 -6.67 -2.75
CA PHE A 57 -12.68 -5.29 -2.27
C PHE A 57 -12.00 -5.12 -0.91
N THR A 58 -12.26 -6.06 0.00
CA THR A 58 -11.77 -5.98 1.37
C THR A 58 -10.33 -6.45 1.49
N HIS A 59 -9.75 -7.09 0.48
CA HIS A 59 -8.37 -7.61 0.48
C HIS A 59 -8.02 -8.41 1.75
N SER A 60 -9.01 -9.14 2.30
CA SER A 60 -8.92 -9.87 3.57
C SER A 60 -8.55 -9.01 4.80
N TYR A 61 -8.74 -7.69 4.73
CA TYR A 61 -8.63 -6.79 5.87
C TYR A 61 -9.79 -7.06 6.85
N PRO A 62 -9.52 -7.51 8.09
CA PRO A 62 -10.56 -7.93 9.02
C PRO A 62 -11.63 -6.86 9.28
N LEU A 63 -11.22 -5.58 9.35
CA LEU A 63 -12.14 -4.46 9.57
C LEU A 63 -13.03 -4.18 8.36
N ALA A 64 -12.51 -4.28 7.14
CA ALA A 64 -13.34 -4.10 5.94
C ALA A 64 -14.33 -5.25 5.78
N LEU A 65 -13.88 -6.48 6.05
CA LEU A 65 -14.73 -7.68 6.08
C LEU A 65 -15.87 -7.52 7.09
N SER A 66 -15.57 -7.05 8.31
CA SER A 66 -16.62 -6.84 9.32
C SER A 66 -17.59 -5.75 8.91
N LEU A 67 -17.12 -4.64 8.35
CA LEU A 67 -17.99 -3.54 7.92
C LEU A 67 -18.91 -3.94 6.76
N VAL A 68 -18.41 -4.71 5.78
CA VAL A 68 -19.25 -5.26 4.72
C VAL A 68 -20.29 -6.22 5.31
N ALA A 69 -19.86 -7.11 6.20
CA ALA A 69 -20.77 -8.06 6.84
C ALA A 69 -21.87 -7.36 7.64
N ASP A 70 -21.54 -6.31 8.37
CA ASP A 70 -22.49 -5.51 9.13
C ASP A 70 -23.53 -4.81 8.22
N LEU A 71 -23.16 -4.43 7.00
CA LEU A 71 -24.13 -3.87 6.03
C LEU A 71 -25.15 -4.90 5.56
N TYR A 72 -24.74 -6.16 5.35
CA TYR A 72 -25.64 -7.25 5.01
C TYR A 72 -26.60 -7.57 6.16
N ASP A 73 -26.11 -7.55 7.41
CA ASP A 73 -26.96 -7.73 8.59
C ASP A 73 -28.02 -6.63 8.72
N GLN A 74 -27.64 -5.38 8.42
CA GLN A 74 -28.52 -4.21 8.57
C GLN A 74 -29.50 -4.02 7.41
N ARG A 75 -29.18 -4.55 6.22
CA ARG A 75 -29.93 -4.32 4.96
C ARG A 75 -30.15 -5.65 4.22
N PRO A 76 -31.30 -6.33 4.42
CA PRO A 76 -31.60 -7.64 3.82
C PRO A 76 -31.62 -7.70 2.28
N SER A 77 -31.63 -6.54 1.61
CA SER A 77 -31.60 -6.43 0.14
C SER A 77 -30.35 -5.70 -0.37
N PHE A 78 -29.30 -5.61 0.45
CA PHE A 78 -28.03 -5.02 0.05
C PHE A 78 -27.34 -5.88 -1.00
N GLN A 79 -26.92 -5.25 -2.09
CA GLN A 79 -26.08 -5.84 -3.13
C GLN A 79 -24.74 -5.15 -3.11
N PHE A 80 -23.67 -5.92 -3.04
CA PHE A 80 -22.35 -5.36 -2.86
C PHE A 80 -21.82 -4.84 -4.19
N HIS A 81 -21.66 -3.52 -4.27
CA HIS A 81 -21.08 -2.86 -5.43
C HIS A 81 -19.72 -2.28 -5.04
N PRO A 82 -18.59 -2.89 -5.45
CA PRO A 82 -17.23 -2.44 -5.09
C PRO A 82 -16.95 -0.97 -5.45
N ARG A 83 -17.58 -0.48 -6.52
CA ARG A 83 -17.46 0.91 -7.01
C ARG A 83 -18.46 1.89 -6.36
N ALA A 84 -19.42 1.38 -5.60
CA ALA A 84 -20.52 2.14 -5.02
C ALA A 84 -20.77 1.76 -3.55
N ALA A 85 -19.71 1.48 -2.80
CA ALA A 85 -19.76 1.33 -1.34
C ALA A 85 -19.25 2.59 -0.60
N PRO A 86 -19.79 3.80 -0.86
CA PRO A 86 -19.38 5.01 -0.16
C PRO A 86 -19.68 4.91 1.34
N ASP A 87 -20.64 4.09 1.77
CA ASP A 87 -20.96 3.87 3.19
C ASP A 87 -19.79 3.19 3.94
N ILE A 88 -19.12 2.20 3.34
CA ILE A 88 -17.98 1.50 3.95
C ILE A 88 -16.75 2.39 3.98
N VAL A 89 -16.46 3.05 2.85
CA VAL A 89 -15.40 4.04 2.74
C VAL A 89 -15.62 5.16 3.75
N LYS A 90 -16.85 5.66 3.89
CA LYS A 90 -17.21 6.70 4.86
C LYS A 90 -16.99 6.24 6.30
N VAL A 91 -17.43 5.05 6.70
CA VAL A 91 -17.21 4.55 8.07
C VAL A 91 -15.72 4.33 8.35
N LEU A 92 -14.98 3.73 7.41
CA LEU A 92 -13.53 3.58 7.51
C LEU A 92 -12.85 4.94 7.67
N ILE A 93 -13.27 5.93 6.89
CA ILE A 93 -12.72 7.28 6.91
C ILE A 93 -13.11 8.04 8.16
N GLU A 94 -14.32 7.91 8.67
CA GLU A 94 -14.71 8.48 9.96
C GLU A 94 -13.81 7.93 11.08
N GLN A 95 -13.52 6.63 11.06
CA GLN A 95 -12.61 6.00 12.03
C GLN A 95 -11.13 6.42 11.83
N LEU A 96 -10.68 6.59 10.59
CA LEU A 96 -9.30 7.00 10.26
C LEU A 96 -9.06 8.50 10.50
N LEU A 97 -10.04 9.35 10.17
CA LEU A 97 -9.94 10.81 10.25
C LEU A 97 -10.33 11.40 11.60
N GLN A 98 -10.97 10.63 12.50
CA GLN A 98 -11.32 11.05 13.87
C GLN A 98 -10.13 11.60 14.66
N ARG A 99 -8.90 11.25 14.28
CA ARG A 99 -7.65 11.62 14.96
C ARG A 99 -6.80 12.65 14.21
N VAL A 100 -7.31 13.24 13.13
CA VAL A 100 -6.56 14.21 12.33
C VAL A 100 -6.61 15.59 13.02
N PRO A 101 -5.49 16.10 13.56
CA PRO A 101 -5.53 17.29 14.41
C PRO A 101 -5.88 18.60 13.69
N GLY A 102 -5.68 18.67 12.37
CA GLY A 102 -5.97 19.88 11.60
C GLY A 102 -5.71 19.76 10.11
N HIS A 103 -5.85 20.87 9.38
CA HIS A 103 -5.76 20.92 7.93
C HIS A 103 -4.40 20.43 7.38
N ALA A 104 -3.28 20.82 8.02
CA ALA A 104 -1.95 20.39 7.60
C ALA A 104 -1.76 18.87 7.73
N HIS A 105 -2.25 18.27 8.81
CA HIS A 105 -2.24 16.82 9.01
C HIS A 105 -3.11 16.08 8.00
N ARG A 106 -4.28 16.65 7.67
CA ARG A 106 -5.15 16.11 6.63
C ARG A 106 -4.44 16.13 5.27
N SER A 107 -3.84 17.26 4.91
CA SER A 107 -3.08 17.43 3.67
C SER A 107 -1.90 16.45 3.57
N ALA A 108 -1.18 16.25 4.68
CA ALA A 108 -0.09 15.28 4.76
C ALA A 108 -0.57 13.83 4.56
N LEU A 109 -1.70 13.47 5.17
CA LEU A 109 -2.32 12.15 5.04
C LEU A 109 -2.80 11.88 3.60
N GLU A 110 -3.46 12.87 2.99
CA GLU A 110 -3.89 12.84 1.60
C GLU A 110 -2.71 12.68 0.64
N ALA A 111 -1.64 13.47 0.83
CA ALA A 111 -0.41 13.35 0.05
C ALA A 111 0.20 11.93 0.16
N CYS A 112 0.26 11.40 1.37
CA CYS A 112 0.80 10.06 1.63
C CYS A 112 -0.01 8.93 0.97
N ALA A 113 -1.34 9.06 0.92
CA ALA A 113 -2.21 8.09 0.26
C ALA A 113 -2.01 8.03 -1.28
N LEU A 114 -1.55 9.11 -1.90
CA LEU A 114 -1.36 9.15 -3.35
C LEU A 114 -0.11 8.41 -3.82
N VAL A 115 0.96 8.41 -3.01
CA VAL A 115 2.30 7.95 -3.41
C VAL A 115 2.69 6.61 -2.80
N ARG A 116 3.53 5.83 -3.50
CA ARG A 116 3.92 4.48 -3.06
C ARG A 116 4.60 4.51 -1.69
N VAL A 117 5.55 5.42 -1.53
CA VAL A 117 6.32 5.64 -0.30
C VAL A 117 6.50 7.14 -0.13
N THR A 118 6.35 7.63 1.10
CA THR A 118 6.49 9.02 1.48
C THR A 118 7.78 9.21 2.27
N THR A 119 8.68 10.03 1.76
CA THR A 119 9.80 10.61 2.51
C THR A 119 9.41 11.98 3.05
N GLU A 120 10.13 12.50 4.05
CA GLU A 120 9.97 13.88 4.52
C GLU A 120 10.12 14.90 3.39
N SER A 121 11.12 14.72 2.52
CA SER A 121 11.35 15.59 1.36
C SER A 121 10.17 15.58 0.38
N LEU A 122 9.65 14.41 0.04
CA LEU A 122 8.51 14.29 -0.87
C LEU A 122 7.24 14.87 -0.23
N LEU A 123 7.06 14.70 1.08
CA LEU A 123 5.95 15.28 1.81
C LEU A 123 5.98 16.81 1.78
N ALA A 124 7.15 17.42 1.99
CA ALA A 124 7.34 18.86 1.88
C ALA A 124 7.04 19.37 0.46
N GLU A 125 7.55 18.69 -0.57
CA GLU A 125 7.29 19.04 -1.97
C GLU A 125 5.80 18.94 -2.34
N MET A 126 5.11 17.90 -1.89
CA MET A 126 3.70 17.69 -2.19
C MET A 126 2.78 18.65 -1.43
N THR A 127 3.02 18.88 -0.15
CA THR A 127 2.20 19.78 0.66
C THR A 127 2.50 21.26 0.38
N GLY A 128 3.71 21.57 -0.10
CA GLY A 128 4.20 22.93 -0.26
C GLY A 128 4.55 23.60 1.09
N LEU A 129 4.70 22.78 2.14
CA LEU A 129 5.11 23.23 3.46
C LEU A 129 6.64 23.14 3.59
N GLY A 130 7.23 24.09 4.32
CA GLY A 130 8.68 24.13 4.53
C GLY A 130 9.14 23.07 5.53
N ASP A 131 8.66 23.15 6.76
CA ASP A 131 8.92 22.17 7.80
C ASP A 131 7.73 21.22 7.95
N VAL A 132 7.99 19.93 7.75
CA VAL A 132 7.00 18.85 7.84
C VAL A 132 7.42 17.77 8.84
N SER A 133 8.44 18.01 9.67
CA SER A 133 8.99 17.00 10.59
C SER A 133 7.90 16.49 11.55
N ASP A 134 7.17 17.41 12.21
CA ASP A 134 6.05 17.07 13.09
C ASP A 134 4.94 16.29 12.37
N LEU A 135 4.67 16.64 11.11
CA LEU A 135 3.66 15.95 10.30
C LEU A 135 4.11 14.54 9.92
N PHE A 136 5.38 14.37 9.61
CA PHE A 136 5.96 13.08 9.26
C PHE A 136 6.01 12.14 10.48
N ASP A 137 6.39 12.65 11.65
CA ASP A 137 6.35 11.91 12.90
C ASP A 137 4.93 11.55 13.32
N TRP A 138 3.97 12.46 13.13
CA TRP A 138 2.56 12.16 13.32
C TRP A 138 2.10 11.05 12.38
N LEU A 139 2.38 11.13 11.08
CA LEU A 139 2.05 10.08 10.11
C LEU A 139 2.62 8.73 10.56
N ARG A 140 3.89 8.70 10.98
CA ARG A 140 4.57 7.50 11.48
C ARG A 140 3.91 6.90 12.72
N SER A 141 3.22 7.71 13.52
CA SER A 141 2.51 7.25 14.72
C SER A 141 1.16 6.59 14.44
N LEU A 142 0.63 6.71 13.21
CA LEU A 142 -0.68 6.19 12.86
C LEU A 142 -0.67 4.67 12.75
N SER A 143 -1.68 4.02 13.31
CA SER A 143 -1.77 2.55 13.38
C SER A 143 -1.93 1.84 12.05
N PHE A 144 -2.24 2.57 10.99
CA PHE A 144 -2.46 2.06 9.63
C PHE A 144 -1.33 2.48 8.68
N MET A 145 -0.23 3.00 9.24
CA MET A 145 0.97 3.37 8.52
C MET A 145 2.06 2.36 8.82
N ASP A 146 2.73 1.90 7.77
CA ASP A 146 3.92 1.07 7.87
C ASP A 146 5.16 1.88 7.48
N THR A 147 6.30 1.40 7.97
CA THR A 147 7.62 1.99 7.69
C THR A 147 8.48 0.99 6.94
N ARG A 148 9.23 1.46 5.94
CA ARG A 148 10.26 0.67 5.25
C ARG A 148 11.54 1.48 5.04
N PRO A 149 12.66 0.84 4.69
CA PRO A 149 13.81 1.58 4.15
C PRO A 149 13.33 2.44 2.98
N GLY A 150 13.45 3.77 3.12
CA GLY A 150 13.00 4.73 2.12
C GLY A 150 11.68 5.46 2.40
N GLY A 151 10.95 5.18 3.50
CA GLY A 151 9.87 6.06 3.97
C GLY A 151 8.63 5.36 4.55
N LEU A 152 7.54 6.13 4.66
CA LEU A 152 6.25 5.72 5.23
C LEU A 152 5.23 5.39 4.14
N PHE A 153 4.27 4.53 4.42
CA PHE A 153 3.15 4.28 3.51
C PHE A 153 1.91 3.76 4.26
N PRO A 154 0.69 4.15 3.86
CA PRO A 154 -0.52 3.60 4.44
C PRO A 154 -0.77 2.18 3.95
N HIS A 155 -1.44 1.39 4.80
CA HIS A 155 -2.06 0.12 4.40
C HIS A 155 -3.02 0.33 3.23
N ASP A 156 -3.12 -0.64 2.33
CA ASP A 156 -3.80 -0.46 1.03
C ASP A 156 -5.27 -0.06 1.18
N LEU A 157 -5.98 -0.62 2.18
CA LEU A 157 -7.36 -0.23 2.46
C LEU A 157 -7.48 1.24 2.89
N ALA A 158 -6.60 1.69 3.78
CA ALA A 158 -6.60 3.09 4.23
C ALA A 158 -6.26 4.00 3.05
N ARG A 159 -5.29 3.60 2.23
CA ARG A 159 -4.89 4.28 1.01
C ARG A 159 -6.07 4.48 0.05
N ASP A 160 -6.75 3.40 -0.30
CA ASP A 160 -7.83 3.44 -1.30
C ASP A 160 -9.04 4.22 -0.78
N ALA A 161 -9.37 4.07 0.50
CA ALA A 161 -10.40 4.88 1.14
C ALA A 161 -10.05 6.38 1.08
N LEU A 162 -8.85 6.77 1.52
CA LEU A 162 -8.40 8.16 1.52
C LEU A 162 -8.38 8.77 0.11
N VAL A 163 -7.93 8.02 -0.89
CA VAL A 163 -7.93 8.48 -2.29
C VAL A 163 -9.35 8.65 -2.82
N ALA A 164 -10.25 7.71 -2.54
CA ALA A 164 -11.65 7.79 -2.96
C ALA A 164 -12.36 9.02 -2.36
N ASP A 165 -12.17 9.28 -1.06
CA ASP A 165 -12.73 10.46 -0.39
C ASP A 165 -12.13 11.76 -0.91
N LEU A 166 -10.82 11.80 -1.13
CA LEU A 166 -10.18 13.00 -1.67
C LEU A 166 -10.72 13.33 -3.07
N LYS A 167 -10.86 12.34 -3.95
CA LYS A 167 -11.44 12.53 -5.30
C LYS A 167 -12.87 13.05 -5.25
N TRP A 168 -13.66 12.56 -4.30
CA TRP A 168 -15.05 12.97 -4.13
C TRP A 168 -15.18 14.37 -3.50
N ARG A 169 -14.42 14.64 -2.43
CA ARG A 169 -14.50 15.89 -1.67
C ARG A 169 -13.82 17.07 -2.36
N ASN A 170 -12.65 16.83 -2.96
CA ASN A 170 -11.83 17.89 -3.53
C ASN A 170 -11.01 17.37 -4.73
N PRO A 171 -11.66 17.19 -5.91
CA PRO A 171 -10.99 16.69 -7.11
C PRO A 171 -9.87 17.61 -7.61
N GLU A 172 -9.97 18.92 -7.37
CA GLU A 172 -8.91 19.88 -7.73
C GLU A 172 -7.66 19.66 -6.88
N TRP A 173 -7.81 19.46 -5.58
CA TRP A 173 -6.70 19.17 -4.69
C TRP A 173 -6.07 17.80 -4.96
N TYR A 174 -6.88 16.79 -5.29
CA TYR A 174 -6.37 15.52 -5.82
C TYR A 174 -5.46 15.73 -7.02
N ALA A 175 -5.92 16.48 -8.02
CA ALA A 175 -5.16 16.75 -9.24
C ALA A 175 -3.86 17.51 -8.96
N GLU A 176 -3.89 18.45 -8.01
CA GLU A 176 -2.72 19.22 -7.62
C GLU A 176 -1.66 18.37 -6.89
N LEU A 177 -2.06 17.54 -5.92
CA LEU A 177 -1.15 16.60 -5.25
C LEU A 177 -0.55 15.61 -6.25
N HIS A 178 -1.37 15.09 -7.17
CA HIS A 178 -0.92 14.19 -8.23
C HIS A 178 0.11 14.85 -9.14
N ARG A 179 -0.15 16.11 -9.55
CA ARG A 179 0.78 16.92 -10.36
C ARG A 179 2.11 17.15 -9.63
N ARG A 180 2.09 17.49 -8.33
CA ARG A 180 3.31 17.72 -7.54
C ARG A 180 4.14 16.45 -7.40
N ALA A 181 3.50 15.32 -7.09
CA ALA A 181 4.18 14.02 -7.03
C ALA A 181 4.82 13.66 -8.38
N ARG A 182 4.08 13.82 -9.49
CA ARG A 182 4.57 13.58 -10.85
C ARG A 182 5.79 14.45 -11.16
N THR A 183 5.76 15.75 -10.85
CA THR A 183 6.88 16.66 -11.08
C THR A 183 8.12 16.25 -10.27
N SER A 184 7.94 15.81 -9.02
CA SER A 184 9.03 15.30 -8.19
C SER A 184 9.68 14.05 -8.82
N TYR A 185 8.86 13.08 -9.25
CA TYR A 185 9.37 11.87 -9.88
C TYR A 185 10.06 12.11 -11.21
N ILE A 186 9.49 12.95 -12.09
CA ILE A 186 10.13 13.30 -13.37
C ILE A 186 11.52 13.91 -13.12
N ARG A 187 11.63 14.84 -12.17
CA ARG A 187 12.92 15.44 -11.83
C ARG A 187 13.93 14.40 -11.35
N ARG A 188 13.51 13.47 -10.49
CA ARG A 188 14.35 12.36 -10.00
C ARG A 188 14.75 11.38 -11.11
N ILE A 189 13.89 11.20 -12.12
CA ILE A 189 14.22 10.39 -13.30
C ILE A 189 15.25 11.11 -14.18
N GLU A 190 15.11 12.41 -14.38
CA GLU A 190 16.02 13.21 -15.22
C GLU A 190 17.42 13.36 -14.60
N HIS A 191 17.52 13.46 -13.28
CA HIS A 191 18.77 13.73 -12.57
C HIS A 191 19.37 12.50 -11.89
N GLY A 192 18.57 11.45 -11.65
CA GLY A 192 19.01 10.20 -11.04
C GLY A 192 19.80 9.33 -12.01
N GLN A 193 20.53 8.36 -11.45
CA GLN A 193 21.25 7.33 -12.20
C GLN A 193 21.01 5.96 -11.56
N GLY A 194 21.03 4.90 -12.36
CA GLY A 194 20.94 3.51 -11.88
C GLY A 194 19.69 3.25 -11.01
N PRO A 195 19.85 2.62 -9.82
CA PRO A 195 18.71 2.25 -8.98
C PRO A 195 17.79 3.41 -8.59
N GLU A 196 18.33 4.61 -8.37
CA GLU A 196 17.50 5.76 -7.98
C GLU A 196 16.54 6.19 -9.10
N GLN A 197 17.04 6.22 -10.34
CA GLN A 197 16.23 6.54 -11.52
C GLN A 197 15.12 5.49 -11.73
N GLN A 198 15.45 4.21 -11.56
CA GLN A 198 14.50 3.11 -11.71
C GLN A 198 13.41 3.12 -10.63
N LEU A 199 13.76 3.46 -9.39
CA LEU A 199 12.79 3.64 -8.31
C LEU A 199 11.85 4.81 -8.58
N ALA A 200 12.38 5.94 -9.07
CA ALA A 200 11.56 7.09 -9.42
C ALA A 200 10.62 6.78 -10.60
N LEU A 201 11.07 5.99 -11.58
CA LEU A 201 10.22 5.46 -12.64
C LEU A 201 9.10 4.59 -12.06
N PHE A 202 9.42 3.66 -11.16
CA PHE A 202 8.43 2.80 -10.52
C PHE A 202 7.41 3.59 -9.68
N ASP A 203 7.86 4.60 -8.94
CA ASP A 203 7.00 5.52 -8.19
C ASP A 203 6.04 6.28 -9.13
N LEU A 204 6.51 6.67 -10.31
CA LEU A 204 5.69 7.29 -11.35
C LEU A 204 4.64 6.31 -11.91
N VAL A 205 5.01 5.06 -12.18
CA VAL A 205 4.03 4.04 -12.63
C VAL A 205 2.99 3.79 -11.54
N PHE A 206 3.40 3.67 -10.26
CA PHE A 206 2.47 3.51 -9.12
C PHE A 206 1.50 4.68 -8.99
N LEU A 207 1.95 5.91 -9.25
CA LEU A 207 1.11 7.10 -9.25
C LEU A 207 -0.02 7.01 -10.29
N HIS A 208 0.16 6.19 -11.32
CA HIS A 208 -0.83 5.88 -12.36
C HIS A 208 -1.49 4.50 -12.20
N ARG A 209 -1.42 3.86 -11.01
CA ARG A 209 -1.93 2.49 -10.75
C ARG A 209 -3.40 2.26 -11.11
N GLU A 210 -4.23 3.30 -11.08
CA GLU A 210 -5.65 3.19 -11.46
C GLU A 210 -5.90 3.34 -12.96
N ASN A 211 -4.88 3.68 -13.76
CA ASN A 211 -5.01 3.79 -15.20
C ASN A 211 -5.37 2.41 -15.80
N PRO A 212 -6.46 2.27 -16.58
CA PRO A 212 -6.88 1.00 -17.18
C PRO A 212 -5.81 0.30 -18.02
N VAL A 213 -4.82 1.04 -18.53
CA VAL A 213 -3.69 0.50 -19.30
C VAL A 213 -2.58 -0.04 -18.38
N VAL A 214 -2.38 0.57 -17.22
CA VAL A 214 -1.32 0.22 -16.26
C VAL A 214 -1.76 -0.91 -15.32
N ARG A 215 -3.02 -0.86 -14.87
CA ARG A 215 -3.59 -1.76 -13.88
C ARG A 215 -3.46 -3.26 -14.23
N PRO A 216 -3.64 -3.71 -15.48
CA PRO A 216 -3.50 -5.14 -15.82
C PRO A 216 -2.05 -5.62 -15.88
N VAL A 217 -1.09 -4.70 -16.03
CA VAL A 217 0.33 -5.00 -16.25
C VAL A 217 1.11 -5.03 -14.94
N PHE A 218 0.62 -4.34 -13.91
CA PHE A 218 1.23 -4.29 -12.59
C PHE A 218 0.22 -4.71 -11.52
N GLU A 219 0.39 -5.92 -10.98
CA GLU A 219 -0.26 -6.31 -9.74
C GLU A 219 0.45 -5.61 -8.58
N TRP A 220 -0.04 -4.42 -8.23
CA TRP A 220 0.43 -3.66 -7.06
C TRP A 220 0.06 -4.32 -5.73
N GLN A 221 -0.66 -5.44 -5.77
CA GLN A 221 -1.26 -6.15 -4.65
C GLN A 221 -0.33 -7.24 -4.13
N ALA A 222 0.59 -6.85 -3.27
CA ALA A 222 1.14 -7.71 -2.23
C ALA A 222 1.82 -6.84 -1.17
N SER A 223 1.01 -6.22 -0.30
CA SER A 223 1.44 -5.72 1.00
C SER A 223 2.60 -4.71 1.01
N GLY A 224 2.90 -4.03 -0.10
CA GLY A 224 4.07 -3.15 -0.19
C GLY A 224 5.41 -3.82 0.17
N ARG A 225 5.44 -5.15 0.35
CA ARG A 225 6.60 -5.94 0.81
C ARG A 225 7.56 -6.28 -0.32
N VAL A 226 7.17 -5.93 -1.53
CA VAL A 226 8.00 -6.08 -2.70
C VAL A 226 9.12 -5.05 -2.59
N LEU A 227 10.31 -5.50 -2.20
CA LEU A 227 11.50 -4.69 -2.09
C LEU A 227 12.23 -4.69 -3.43
N PRO A 228 12.62 -3.51 -3.93
CA PRO A 228 13.55 -3.41 -5.03
C PRO A 228 14.91 -3.91 -4.54
N GLY A 229 15.46 -4.90 -5.21
CA GLY A 229 16.80 -5.41 -4.97
C GLY A 229 17.58 -5.53 -6.27
N VAL A 230 18.90 -5.63 -6.17
CA VAL A 230 19.74 -5.98 -7.31
C VAL A 230 19.36 -7.38 -7.79
N MET A 231 19.40 -7.59 -9.11
CA MET A 231 19.26 -8.92 -9.68
C MET A 231 20.37 -9.85 -9.16
N GLN A 232 19.97 -11.02 -8.73
CA GLN A 232 20.84 -12.14 -8.38
C GLN A 232 20.89 -13.12 -9.55
N ALA A 233 21.92 -13.96 -9.59
CA ALA A 233 22.09 -14.93 -10.67
C ALA A 233 20.86 -15.85 -10.83
N ASP A 234 20.20 -16.18 -9.71
CA ASP A 234 19.02 -17.06 -9.68
C ASP A 234 17.75 -16.43 -10.27
N ASP A 235 17.67 -15.11 -10.45
CA ASP A 235 16.51 -14.48 -11.11
C ASP A 235 16.61 -14.50 -12.63
N VAL A 236 17.79 -14.76 -13.21
CA VAL A 236 17.98 -14.71 -14.66
C VAL A 236 17.09 -15.74 -15.37
N PRO A 237 17.03 -17.03 -14.96
CA PRO A 237 16.14 -18.00 -15.60
C PRO A 237 14.64 -17.60 -15.61
N PRO A 238 14.01 -17.21 -14.47
CA PRO A 238 12.61 -16.81 -14.49
C PRO A 238 12.34 -15.52 -15.27
N LEU A 239 13.28 -14.55 -15.27
CA LEU A 239 13.15 -13.33 -16.07
C LEU A 239 13.19 -13.61 -17.57
N VAL A 240 14.12 -14.46 -18.04
CA VAL A 240 14.22 -14.85 -19.45
C VAL A 240 12.98 -15.64 -19.89
N ASP A 241 12.45 -16.52 -19.04
CA ASP A 241 11.22 -17.26 -19.32
C ASP A 241 10.00 -16.33 -19.42
N MET A 242 9.92 -15.33 -18.54
CA MET A 242 8.89 -14.28 -18.62
C MET A 242 8.94 -13.51 -19.95
N VAL A 243 10.12 -13.02 -20.34
CA VAL A 243 10.29 -12.32 -21.63
C VAL A 243 9.94 -13.23 -22.80
N ARG A 244 10.33 -14.51 -22.75
CA ARG A 244 9.97 -15.49 -23.78
C ARG A 244 8.47 -15.64 -23.95
N ARG A 245 7.72 -15.71 -22.84
CA ARG A 245 6.26 -15.85 -22.86
C ARG A 245 5.54 -14.61 -23.39
N LEU A 246 6.05 -13.42 -23.05
CA LEU A 246 5.39 -12.15 -23.36
C LEU A 246 5.81 -11.58 -24.73
N GLU A 247 7.07 -11.76 -25.12
CA GLU A 247 7.67 -11.11 -26.30
C GLU A 247 8.31 -12.10 -27.30
N GLY A 248 8.42 -13.38 -26.94
CA GLY A 248 8.92 -14.43 -27.83
C GLY A 248 10.42 -14.74 -27.68
N VAL A 249 10.87 -15.71 -28.49
CA VAL A 249 12.19 -16.34 -28.34
C VAL A 249 13.35 -15.38 -28.66
N ASP A 250 13.17 -14.47 -29.61
CA ASP A 250 14.22 -13.53 -30.01
C ASP A 250 14.45 -12.46 -28.94
N SER A 251 13.39 -11.87 -28.37
CA SER A 251 13.50 -10.97 -27.20
C SER A 251 14.12 -11.68 -26.00
N ALA A 252 13.78 -12.95 -25.75
CA ALA A 252 14.37 -13.71 -24.65
C ALA A 252 15.89 -13.88 -24.78
N ARG A 253 16.41 -14.11 -26.00
CA ARG A 253 17.85 -14.18 -26.24
C ARG A 253 18.54 -12.84 -26.02
N LEU A 254 17.90 -11.74 -26.41
CA LEU A 254 18.42 -10.38 -26.17
C LEU A 254 18.44 -10.07 -24.67
N ALA A 255 17.36 -10.39 -23.96
CA ALA A 255 17.26 -10.23 -22.52
C ALA A 255 18.35 -11.04 -21.80
N GLU A 256 18.51 -12.33 -22.09
CA GLU A 256 19.54 -13.18 -21.47
C GLU A 256 20.95 -12.60 -21.62
N ARG A 257 21.30 -12.12 -22.83
CA ARG A 257 22.59 -11.46 -23.07
C ARG A 257 22.73 -10.15 -22.29
N TRP A 258 21.70 -9.33 -22.26
CA TRP A 258 21.72 -8.04 -21.58
C TRP A 258 21.80 -8.20 -20.05
N LEU A 259 21.01 -9.12 -19.48
CA LEU A 259 21.03 -9.45 -18.05
C LEU A 259 22.41 -9.95 -17.60
N GLY A 260 23.10 -10.74 -18.44
CA GLY A 260 24.47 -11.19 -18.16
C GLY A 260 25.53 -10.09 -18.29
N ALA A 261 25.32 -9.12 -19.19
CA ALA A 261 26.28 -8.05 -19.45
C ALA A 261 26.17 -6.87 -18.47
N GLN A 262 24.98 -6.61 -17.93
CA GLN A 262 24.71 -5.49 -17.03
C GLN A 262 23.71 -5.87 -15.91
N PRO A 263 24.08 -6.79 -15.01
CA PRO A 263 23.19 -7.22 -13.93
C PRO A 263 22.80 -6.09 -12.96
N GLU A 264 23.66 -5.08 -12.78
CA GLU A 264 23.43 -3.90 -11.96
C GLU A 264 22.36 -2.95 -12.52
N SER A 265 22.07 -3.05 -13.82
CA SER A 265 21.05 -2.27 -14.51
C SER A 265 19.64 -2.84 -14.32
N VAL A 266 19.49 -3.89 -13.50
CA VAL A 266 18.24 -4.64 -13.33
C VAL A 266 17.79 -4.60 -11.88
N VAL A 267 16.59 -4.10 -11.66
CA VAL A 267 15.94 -4.12 -10.34
C VAL A 267 14.91 -5.24 -10.33
N VAL A 268 15.09 -6.18 -9.41
CA VAL A 268 14.17 -7.28 -9.16
C VAL A 268 13.38 -6.99 -7.89
N PHE A 269 12.08 -7.13 -8.02
CA PHE A 269 11.09 -6.86 -6.99
C PHE A 269 10.72 -8.18 -6.30
N ARG A 270 11.05 -8.32 -5.01
CA ARG A 270 10.85 -9.57 -4.24
C ARG A 270 10.03 -9.35 -2.98
N GLU A 271 9.12 -10.27 -2.68
CA GLU A 271 8.47 -10.32 -1.37
C GLU A 271 9.50 -10.65 -0.28
N SER A 272 9.35 -10.00 0.87
CA SER A 272 10.20 -10.20 2.07
C SER A 272 9.51 -11.02 3.15
#